data_AF-A0A7C2W048-F1
#
_entry.id   AF-A0A7C2W048-F1
#
_cell.length_a   1.000
_cell.length_b   1.000
_cell.length_c   1.000
_cell.angle_alpha   90.00
_cell.angle_beta   90.00
_cell.angle_gamma   90.00
#
_symmetry.space_group_name_H-M   'P 1'
#
loop_
_entity.id
_entity.type
_entity.pdbx_description
1 polymer ?
#
loop_
_entity_poly.entity_id
_entity_poly.type
_entity_poly.pdbx_seq_one_letter_code
_entity_poly.pdbx_strand_id
1 'polypeptide(L)'
;MIRLSCWMIPVLIYLIFVSGADGFRGITIPLDPSLLSEQDGREMGFHLSMSDLEFKKIEKEDTLLSTFQSLSVSPDILLMWGEGGRGFMVGYRFNIKSEVNADLLKTISDYMVNERRFTSRTDLNLHYRMIREDDIIIGVGKRIGGAEIGCRLSLYRQTLKKGEIISEMRLTATHGEDVNPNDPRQLIPAIVNGLKYDLE
;
A
#
# COMPACT_ATOMS: atom_id res chain seq x y z
N MET A 1 -18.65 11.19 -2.87
CA MET A 1 -17.24 10.71 -2.80
C MET A 1 -16.46 11.65 -1.88
N ILE A 2 -16.25 11.27 -0.62
CA ILE A 2 -15.51 12.08 0.35
C ILE A 2 -14.01 11.74 0.19
N ARG A 3 -13.19 12.69 -0.24
CA ARG A 3 -11.72 12.55 -0.35
C ARG A 3 -11.09 12.57 1.05
N LEU A 4 -11.10 11.42 1.73
CA LEU A 4 -10.43 11.19 3.01
C LEU A 4 -8.90 11.34 2.93
N SER A 5 -8.31 11.19 1.75
CA SER A 5 -6.84 11.25 1.55
C SER A 5 -6.24 12.65 1.76
N CYS A 6 -7.01 13.73 1.58
CA CYS A 6 -6.50 15.10 1.75
C CYS A 6 -6.50 15.58 3.21
N TRP A 7 -7.21 14.90 4.12
CA TRP A 7 -7.31 15.29 5.53
C TRP A 7 -6.42 14.45 6.45
N MET A 8 -6.14 13.18 6.09
CA MET A 8 -5.33 12.30 6.93
C MET A 8 -3.87 12.75 7.05
N ILE A 9 -3.27 13.28 5.98
CA ILE A 9 -1.86 13.71 5.97
C ILE A 9 -1.64 14.91 6.90
N PRO A 10 -2.42 16.01 6.82
CA PRO A 10 -2.25 17.13 7.76
C PRO A 10 -2.62 16.77 9.20
N VAL A 11 -3.57 15.85 9.43
CA VAL A 11 -3.90 15.36 10.79
C VAL A 11 -2.77 14.50 11.37
N LEU A 12 -2.13 13.64 10.56
CA LEU A 12 -0.95 12.88 10.98
C LEU A 12 0.22 13.81 11.30
N ILE A 13 0.49 14.81 10.46
CA ILE A 13 1.56 15.78 10.68
C ILE A 13 1.27 16.62 11.93
N TYR A 14 0.02 17.03 12.16
CA TYR A 14 -0.36 17.77 13.36
C TYR A 14 -0.23 16.92 14.63
N LEU A 15 -0.59 15.63 14.59
CA LEU A 15 -0.39 14.71 15.72
C LEU A 15 1.09 14.43 16.01
N ILE A 16 1.93 14.34 14.97
CA ILE A 16 3.39 14.20 15.10
C ILE A 16 4.01 15.46 15.71
N PHE A 17 3.59 16.66 15.30
CA PHE A 17 4.17 17.92 15.79
C PHE A 17 3.63 18.39 17.15
N VAL A 18 2.40 18.00 17.54
CA VAL A 18 1.85 18.30 18.89
C VAL A 18 2.39 17.34 19.96
N SER A 19 3.03 16.23 19.57
CA SER A 19 3.58 15.21 20.48
C SER A 19 4.86 15.62 21.24
N GLY A 20 5.39 16.82 21.00
CA GLY A 20 6.55 17.38 21.68
C GLY A 20 6.22 18.07 23.00
N ALA A 21 5.63 17.38 23.96
CA ALA A 21 5.68 17.69 25.40
C ALA A 21 4.92 16.60 26.18
N ASP A 22 5.68 15.75 26.87
CA ASP A 22 5.25 14.91 27.99
C ASP A 22 4.21 13.80 27.73
N GLY A 23 4.74 12.60 27.39
CA GLY A 23 4.22 11.36 27.97
C GLY A 23 3.29 10.49 27.13
N PHE A 24 3.68 10.09 25.91
CA PHE A 24 3.12 8.88 25.32
C PHE A 24 3.80 7.65 25.93
N ARG A 25 3.15 7.00 26.92
CA ARG A 25 3.42 5.59 27.20
C ARG A 25 2.78 4.78 26.06
N GLY A 26 3.53 3.84 25.48
CA GLY A 26 2.99 2.95 24.45
C GLY A 26 1.93 2.05 25.06
N ILE A 27 0.67 2.44 24.95
CA ILE A 27 -0.48 1.66 25.40
C ILE A 27 -1.08 0.98 24.19
N THR A 28 -1.08 -0.34 24.19
CA THR A 28 -1.72 -1.17 23.17
C THR A 28 -3.10 -1.61 23.65
N ILE A 29 -4.00 -1.88 22.71
CA ILE A 29 -5.36 -2.34 23.03
C ILE A 29 -5.27 -3.69 23.74
N PRO A 30 -5.71 -3.79 25.02
CA PRO A 30 -5.57 -5.03 25.77
C PRO A 30 -6.42 -6.13 25.14
N LEU A 31 -5.79 -7.28 24.94
CA LEU A 31 -6.45 -8.49 24.42
C LEU A 31 -7.45 -9.04 25.45
N ASP A 32 -7.09 -8.95 26.73
CA ASP A 32 -7.94 -9.33 27.86
C ASP A 32 -8.61 -8.10 28.49
N PRO A 33 -9.93 -7.93 28.34
CA PRO A 33 -10.65 -6.79 28.91
C PRO A 33 -10.77 -6.83 30.45
N SER A 34 -10.45 -7.95 31.11
CA SER A 34 -10.48 -8.03 32.58
C SER A 34 -9.42 -7.14 33.23
N LEU A 35 -8.28 -6.94 32.54
CA LEU A 35 -7.19 -6.05 32.95
C LEU A 35 -7.63 -4.58 33.07
N LEU A 36 -8.73 -4.19 32.41
CA LEU A 36 -9.30 -2.85 32.60
C LEU A 36 -9.74 -2.62 34.05
N SER A 37 -9.99 -3.67 34.84
CA SER A 37 -10.30 -3.52 36.26
C SER A 37 -9.13 -3.01 37.11
N GLU A 38 -7.91 -3.08 36.59
CA GLU A 38 -6.70 -2.53 37.21
C GLU A 38 -6.43 -1.07 36.80
N GLN A 39 -7.15 -0.57 35.79
CA GLN A 39 -6.98 0.80 35.31
C GLN A 39 -7.38 1.80 36.40
N ASP A 40 -6.49 2.76 36.66
CA ASP A 40 -6.77 3.90 37.51
C ASP A 40 -6.50 5.20 36.76
N GLY A 41 -7.42 6.15 36.85
CA GLY A 41 -7.35 7.41 36.11
C GLY A 41 -7.70 7.27 34.62
N ARG A 42 -7.15 8.18 33.80
CA ARG A 42 -7.43 8.27 32.35
C ARG A 42 -6.13 8.18 31.58
N GLU A 43 -6.16 7.39 30.50
CA GLU A 43 -5.02 7.24 29.62
C GLU A 43 -5.45 7.31 28.15
N MET A 44 -4.58 7.88 27.32
CA MET A 44 -4.72 7.91 25.87
C MET A 44 -3.43 7.39 25.24
N GLY A 45 -3.59 6.47 24.29
CA GLY A 45 -2.50 5.91 23.51
C GLY A 45 -2.71 6.19 22.02
N PHE A 46 -1.62 6.48 21.34
CA PHE A 46 -1.52 6.37 19.89
C PHE A 46 -0.35 5.43 19.59
N HIS A 47 -0.57 4.53 18.66
CA HIS A 47 0.46 3.60 18.22
C HIS A 47 0.41 3.49 16.70
N LEU A 48 1.58 3.36 16.08
CA LEU A 48 1.73 3.19 14.65
C LEU A 48 2.73 2.07 14.44
N SER A 49 2.28 0.97 13.84
CA SER A 49 3.16 -0.10 13.42
C SER A 49 3.25 -0.18 11.90
N MET A 50 4.42 -0.59 11.44
CA MET A 50 4.68 -0.94 10.06
C MET A 50 5.23 -2.37 10.05
N SER A 51 4.63 -3.24 9.25
CA SER A 51 4.99 -4.65 9.14
C SER A 51 4.98 -5.11 7.69
N ASP A 52 5.39 -6.36 7.47
CA ASP A 52 5.31 -7.03 6.16
C ASP A 52 5.96 -6.22 5.03
N LEU A 53 7.04 -5.49 5.32
CA LEU A 53 7.83 -4.82 4.30
C LEU A 53 8.65 -5.88 3.57
N GLU A 54 8.24 -6.19 2.35
CA GLU A 54 8.94 -7.14 1.51
C GLU A 54 9.20 -6.54 0.14
N PHE A 55 10.42 -6.73 -0.35
CA PHE A 55 10.79 -6.44 -1.72
C PHE A 55 11.48 -7.67 -2.30
N LYS A 56 10.91 -8.22 -3.37
CA LYS A 56 11.42 -9.42 -4.03
C LYS A 56 11.48 -9.19 -5.54
N LYS A 57 12.62 -9.53 -6.13
CA LYS A 57 12.69 -9.77 -7.58
C LYS A 57 12.19 -11.19 -7.82
N ILE A 58 11.31 -11.35 -8.80
CA ILE A 58 10.75 -12.64 -9.21
C ILE A 58 11.35 -12.98 -10.56
N GLU A 59 11.83 -14.21 -10.70
CA GLU A 59 12.21 -14.75 -12.01
C GLU A 59 10.96 -15.34 -12.66
N LYS A 60 10.56 -14.77 -13.80
CA LYS A 60 9.39 -15.18 -14.55
C LYS A 60 9.74 -15.22 -16.04
N GLU A 61 9.42 -16.33 -16.70
CA GLU A 61 9.58 -16.46 -18.14
C GLU A 61 8.79 -15.34 -18.84
N ASP A 62 9.33 -14.86 -19.97
CA ASP A 62 8.74 -13.79 -20.79
C ASP A 62 8.57 -12.41 -20.14
N THR A 63 9.30 -12.16 -19.06
CA THR A 63 9.47 -10.82 -18.46
C THR A 63 10.92 -10.36 -18.54
N LEU A 64 11.14 -9.06 -18.71
CA LEU A 64 12.44 -8.40 -18.53
C LEU A 64 12.72 -8.17 -17.05
N LEU A 65 11.67 -7.84 -16.29
CA LEU A 65 11.74 -7.59 -14.87
C LEU A 65 10.38 -7.93 -14.25
N SER A 66 10.39 -8.76 -13.20
CA SER A 66 9.22 -8.95 -12.35
C SER A 66 9.61 -8.65 -10.91
N THR A 67 8.79 -7.86 -10.23
CA THR A 67 9.01 -7.47 -8.83
C THR A 67 7.72 -7.59 -8.03
N PHE A 68 7.88 -8.00 -6.77
CA PHE A 68 6.82 -7.99 -5.77
C PHE A 68 7.22 -7.06 -4.62
N GLN A 69 6.24 -6.28 -4.17
CA GLN A 69 6.36 -5.38 -3.05
C GLN A 69 5.16 -5.57 -2.13
N SER A 70 5.40 -5.68 -0.83
CA SER A 70 4.33 -5.64 0.16
C SER A 70 4.68 -4.70 1.32
N LEU A 71 3.63 -4.16 1.92
CA LEU A 71 3.71 -3.23 3.03
C LEU A 71 2.41 -3.30 3.82
N SER A 72 2.51 -3.33 5.14
CA SER A 72 1.38 -3.21 6.06
C SER A 72 1.61 -2.05 7.02
N VAL A 73 0.60 -1.21 7.22
CA VAL A 73 0.65 -0.05 8.11
C VAL A 73 -0.59 -0.07 8.98
N SER A 74 -0.39 -0.09 10.30
CA SER A 74 -1.45 -0.22 11.29
C SER A 74 -1.36 0.86 12.37
N PRO A 75 -2.02 2.02 12.21
CA PRO A 75 -2.23 2.94 13.30
C PRO A 75 -3.40 2.51 14.20
N ASP A 76 -3.25 2.74 15.48
CA ASP A 76 -4.30 2.57 16.47
C ASP A 76 -4.33 3.72 17.48
N ILE A 77 -5.54 4.05 17.92
CA ILE A 77 -5.81 5.02 18.98
C ILE A 77 -6.61 4.30 20.05
N LEU A 78 -6.28 4.56 21.30
CA LEU A 78 -6.92 3.96 22.46
C LEU A 78 -7.17 5.03 23.52
N LEU A 79 -8.37 4.98 24.08
CA LEU A 79 -8.77 5.74 25.25
C LEU A 79 -9.18 4.75 26.33
N MET A 80 -8.57 4.87 27.50
CA MET A 80 -8.91 4.05 28.66
C MET A 80 -9.22 4.95 29.85
N TRP A 81 -10.16 4.51 30.68
CA TRP A 81 -10.40 5.12 31.96
C TRP A 81 -10.82 4.08 32.97
N GLY A 82 -10.44 4.29 34.21
CA GLY A 82 -10.84 3.43 35.30
C GLY A 82 -10.82 4.14 36.64
N GLU A 83 -11.62 3.62 37.55
CA GLU A 83 -11.70 4.07 38.92
C GLU A 83 -12.30 2.94 39.78
N GLY A 84 -11.71 2.71 40.95
CA GLY A 84 -12.32 1.84 41.97
C GLY A 84 -12.57 0.40 41.50
N GLY A 85 -11.62 -0.19 40.77
CA GLY A 85 -11.72 -1.57 40.28
C GLY A 85 -12.63 -1.74 39.06
N ARG A 86 -13.04 -0.65 38.41
CA ARG A 86 -13.80 -0.64 37.15
C ARG A 86 -12.96 0.07 36.11
N GLY A 87 -12.98 -0.44 34.88
CA GLY A 87 -12.41 0.27 33.76
C GLY A 87 -13.20 0.07 32.49
N PHE A 88 -12.92 0.95 31.55
CA PHE A 88 -13.53 1.00 30.25
C PHE A 88 -12.46 1.40 29.24
N MET A 89 -12.60 0.90 28.01
CA MET A 89 -11.82 1.35 26.88
C MET A 89 -12.67 1.58 25.64
N VAL A 90 -12.29 2.56 24.84
CA VAL A 90 -12.66 2.68 23.42
C VAL A 90 -11.38 2.77 22.62
N GLY A 91 -11.23 1.90 21.64
CA GLY A 91 -10.13 1.90 20.70
C GLY A 91 -10.62 1.92 19.26
N TYR A 92 -9.80 2.47 18.38
CA TYR A 92 -9.96 2.33 16.94
C TYR A 92 -8.63 1.85 16.36
N ARG A 93 -8.68 0.75 15.62
CA ARG A 93 -7.56 0.20 14.88
C ARG A 93 -7.86 0.31 13.39
N PHE A 94 -6.86 0.75 12.66
CA PHE A 94 -6.87 0.80 11.23
C PHE A 94 -5.68 0.00 10.72
N ASN A 95 -5.86 -0.83 9.70
CA ASN A 95 -4.78 -1.57 9.07
C ASN A 95 -4.93 -1.47 7.55
N ILE A 96 -3.89 -0.97 6.88
CA ILE A 96 -3.76 -1.02 5.42
C ILE A 96 -2.66 -2.01 5.09
N LYS A 97 -3.00 -3.07 4.40
CA LYS A 97 -2.04 -3.96 3.74
C LYS A 97 -2.09 -3.75 2.23
N SER A 98 -0.95 -3.47 1.63
CA SER A 98 -0.79 -3.34 0.19
C SER A 98 0.20 -4.36 -0.34
N GLU A 99 -0.14 -4.96 -1.46
CA GLU A 99 0.69 -5.85 -2.25
C GLU A 99 0.68 -5.35 -3.70
N VAL A 100 1.84 -5.26 -4.34
CA VAL A 100 2.01 -4.82 -5.72
C VAL A 100 2.95 -5.79 -6.41
N ASN A 101 2.51 -6.32 -7.56
CA ASN A 101 3.35 -7.02 -8.51
C ASN A 101 3.51 -6.15 -9.75
N ALA A 102 4.75 -5.92 -10.17
CA ALA A 102 5.08 -5.19 -11.38
C ALA A 102 5.85 -6.10 -12.33
N ASP A 103 5.26 -6.37 -13.49
CA ASP A 103 5.83 -7.19 -14.55
C ASP A 103 6.10 -6.30 -15.77
N LEU A 104 7.37 -6.11 -16.11
CA LEU A 104 7.80 -5.54 -17.38
C LEU A 104 7.99 -6.68 -18.37
N LEU A 105 7.12 -6.79 -19.37
CA LEU A 105 7.16 -7.87 -20.36
C LEU A 105 8.33 -7.70 -21.32
N LYS A 106 8.73 -8.81 -21.98
CA LYS A 106 9.71 -8.75 -23.07
C LYS A 106 9.24 -7.81 -24.18
N THR A 107 10.17 -6.99 -24.67
CA THR A 107 9.94 -6.11 -25.81
C THR A 107 9.72 -6.94 -27.08
N ILE A 108 8.58 -6.76 -27.72
CA ILE A 108 8.29 -7.31 -29.04
C ILE A 108 8.64 -6.23 -30.05
N SER A 109 9.51 -6.54 -31.02
CA SER A 109 9.93 -5.59 -32.04
C SER A 109 9.81 -6.21 -33.42
N ASP A 110 9.14 -5.50 -34.32
CA ASP A 110 8.85 -5.94 -35.67
C ASP A 110 9.27 -4.86 -36.67
N TYR A 111 9.72 -5.30 -37.84
CA TYR A 111 10.02 -4.42 -38.96
C TYR A 111 9.20 -4.83 -40.19
N MET A 112 8.33 -3.93 -40.65
CA MET A 112 7.45 -4.15 -41.80
C MET A 112 8.12 -3.58 -43.05
N VAL A 113 8.74 -4.45 -43.86
CA VAL A 113 9.53 -4.07 -45.04
C VAL A 113 8.71 -3.24 -46.04
N ASN A 114 7.47 -3.66 -46.32
CA ASN A 114 6.60 -2.99 -47.29
C ASN A 114 6.23 -1.56 -46.87
N GLU A 115 6.19 -1.30 -45.57
CA GLU A 115 5.79 -0.01 -44.99
C GLU A 115 7.00 0.82 -44.54
N ARG A 116 8.22 0.29 -44.68
CA ARG A 116 9.48 0.87 -44.15
C ARG A 116 9.33 1.36 -42.70
N ARG A 117 8.61 0.57 -41.90
CA ARG A 117 8.18 0.93 -40.56
C ARG A 117 8.72 -0.07 -39.54
N PHE A 118 9.39 0.46 -38.53
CA PHE A 118 9.75 -0.25 -37.32
C PHE A 118 8.71 0.02 -36.24
N THR A 119 8.31 -1.01 -35.51
CA THR A 119 7.47 -0.89 -34.33
C THR A 119 8.03 -1.75 -33.21
N SER A 120 8.06 -1.22 -32.00
CA SER A 120 8.45 -1.93 -30.80
C SER A 120 7.47 -1.63 -29.69
N ARG A 121 7.10 -2.66 -28.92
CA ARG A 121 6.12 -2.59 -27.84
C ARG A 121 6.71 -3.27 -26.60
N THR A 122 6.59 -2.59 -25.46
CA THR A 122 6.93 -3.12 -24.14
C THR A 122 5.80 -2.80 -23.19
N ASP A 123 5.21 -3.83 -22.59
CA ASP A 123 4.08 -3.65 -21.68
C ASP A 123 4.55 -3.73 -20.23
N LEU A 124 4.03 -2.83 -19.41
CA LEU A 124 4.16 -2.85 -17.96
C LEU A 124 2.81 -3.24 -17.35
N ASN A 125 2.76 -4.43 -16.74
CA ASN A 125 1.59 -4.95 -16.06
C ASN A 125 1.76 -4.81 -14.54
N LEU A 126 0.94 -3.96 -13.94
CA LEU A 126 0.92 -3.69 -12.50
C LEU A 126 -0.34 -4.30 -11.88
N HIS A 127 -0.17 -5.35 -11.11
CA HIS A 127 -1.24 -5.96 -10.32
C HIS A 127 -1.14 -5.47 -8.89
N TYR A 128 -2.22 -4.91 -8.35
CA TYR A 128 -2.24 -4.48 -6.96
C TYR A 128 -3.39 -5.10 -6.19
N ARG A 129 -3.12 -5.35 -4.91
CA ARG A 129 -4.11 -5.78 -3.92
C ARG A 129 -3.93 -4.91 -2.69
N MET A 130 -5.00 -4.23 -2.29
CA MET A 130 -5.06 -3.42 -1.09
C MET A 130 -6.17 -3.95 -0.19
N ILE A 131 -5.81 -4.32 1.03
CA ILE A 131 -6.72 -4.73 2.08
C ILE A 131 -6.76 -3.60 3.10
N ARG A 132 -7.96 -3.14 3.41
CA ARG A 132 -8.22 -2.18 4.46
C ARG A 132 -9.06 -2.85 5.53
N GLU A 133 -8.61 -2.79 6.77
CA GLU A 133 -9.31 -3.31 7.94
C GLU A 133 -9.52 -2.18 8.93
N ASP A 134 -10.75 -2.02 9.37
CA ASP A 134 -11.17 -1.05 10.37
C ASP A 134 -11.79 -1.82 11.53
N ASP A 135 -11.34 -1.58 12.76
CA ASP A 135 -11.88 -2.21 13.96
C ASP A 135 -12.17 -1.15 15.03
N ILE A 136 -13.43 -1.01 15.42
CA ILE A 136 -13.84 -0.21 16.58
C ILE A 136 -14.01 -1.16 17.75
N ILE A 137 -13.26 -0.93 18.81
CA ILE A 137 -13.21 -1.81 19.97
C ILE A 137 -13.75 -1.05 21.17
N ILE A 138 -14.66 -1.68 21.91
CA ILE A 138 -15.17 -1.17 23.18
C ILE A 138 -14.98 -2.28 24.21
N GLY A 139 -14.43 -1.93 25.38
CA GLY A 139 -14.21 -2.90 26.44
C GLY A 139 -14.64 -2.34 27.78
N VAL A 140 -15.06 -3.22 28.68
CA VAL A 140 -15.33 -2.94 30.08
C VAL A 140 -14.72 -4.03 30.94
N GLY A 141 -14.14 -3.64 32.08
CA GLY A 141 -13.60 -4.55 33.08
C GLY A 141 -14.07 -4.16 34.47
N LYS A 142 -14.25 -5.15 35.33
CA LYS A 142 -14.65 -4.94 36.72
C LYS A 142 -14.08 -6.03 37.62
N ARG A 143 -13.53 -5.61 38.76
CA ARG A 143 -13.17 -6.48 39.88
C ARG A 143 -14.38 -6.67 40.80
N ILE A 144 -14.67 -7.93 41.13
CA ILE A 144 -15.72 -8.33 42.06
C ILE A 144 -15.10 -9.29 43.08
N GLY A 145 -14.82 -8.78 44.29
CA GLY A 145 -14.06 -9.53 45.29
C GLY A 145 -12.64 -9.81 44.79
N GLY A 146 -12.25 -11.09 44.76
CA GLY A 146 -10.98 -11.55 44.20
C GLY A 146 -11.02 -11.95 42.71
N ALA A 147 -12.15 -11.77 42.03
CA ALA A 147 -12.31 -12.11 40.62
C ALA A 147 -12.33 -10.87 39.73
N GLU A 148 -11.79 -10.99 38.51
CA GLU A 148 -11.78 -9.95 37.49
C GLU A 148 -12.58 -10.42 36.28
N ILE A 149 -13.52 -9.59 35.85
CA ILE A 149 -14.43 -9.92 34.75
C ILE A 149 -14.34 -8.80 33.73
N GLY A 150 -14.15 -9.16 32.47
CA GLY A 150 -14.13 -8.23 31.36
C GLY A 150 -15.01 -8.66 30.21
N CYS A 151 -15.54 -7.69 29.48
CA CYS A 151 -16.25 -7.90 28.22
C CYS A 151 -15.68 -6.95 27.17
N ARG A 152 -15.46 -7.46 25.95
CA ARG A 152 -15.01 -6.69 24.81
C ARG A 152 -15.96 -6.92 23.63
N LEU A 153 -16.32 -5.83 22.98
CA LEU A 153 -17.02 -5.81 21.71
C LEU A 153 -16.08 -5.24 20.65
N SER A 154 -16.09 -5.85 19.46
CA SER A 154 -15.31 -5.42 18.30
C SER A 154 -16.25 -5.33 17.11
N LEU A 155 -16.25 -4.17 16.46
CA LEU A 155 -16.94 -3.96 15.19
C LEU A 155 -15.89 -3.91 14.09
N TYR A 156 -15.70 -5.06 13.47
CA TYR A 156 -14.72 -5.27 12.42
C TYR A 156 -15.32 -5.09 11.03
N ARG A 157 -14.63 -4.32 10.19
CA ARG A 157 -14.95 -4.16 8.77
C ARG A 157 -13.69 -4.35 7.93
N GLN A 158 -13.82 -5.16 6.89
CA GLN A 158 -12.75 -5.35 5.91
C GLN A 158 -13.22 -4.93 4.53
N THR A 159 -12.37 -4.22 3.81
CA THR A 159 -12.57 -3.84 2.41
C THR A 159 -11.38 -4.32 1.59
N LEU A 160 -11.65 -5.01 0.50
CA LEU A 160 -10.65 -5.47 -0.46
C LEU A 160 -10.77 -4.66 -1.74
N LYS A 161 -9.66 -4.09 -2.20
CA LYS A 161 -9.54 -3.51 -3.54
C LYS A 161 -8.45 -4.26 -4.29
N LYS A 162 -8.79 -4.78 -5.46
CA LYS A 162 -7.84 -5.37 -6.40
C LYS A 162 -7.97 -4.69 -7.74
N GLY A 163 -6.88 -4.61 -8.48
CA GLY A 163 -6.90 -4.09 -9.82
C GLY A 163 -5.63 -4.39 -10.58
N GLU A 164 -5.70 -4.11 -11.88
CA GLU A 164 -4.62 -4.24 -12.83
C GLU A 164 -4.49 -2.89 -13.55
N ILE A 165 -3.26 -2.47 -13.77
CA ILE A 165 -2.91 -1.34 -14.60
C ILE A 165 -1.96 -1.88 -15.66
N ILE A 166 -2.36 -1.76 -16.92
CA ILE A 166 -1.50 -2.06 -18.06
C ILE A 166 -1.10 -0.71 -18.63
N SER A 167 0.21 -0.50 -18.79
CA SER A 167 0.75 0.66 -19.49
C SER A 167 1.58 0.15 -20.65
N GLU A 168 1.30 0.66 -21.84
CA GLU A 168 1.98 0.24 -23.06
C GLU A 168 3.01 1.29 -23.46
N MET A 169 4.26 0.86 -23.61
CA MET A 169 5.31 1.68 -24.19
C MET A 169 5.48 1.32 -25.66
N ARG A 170 5.13 2.24 -26.56
CA ARG A 170 5.24 2.02 -28.01
C ARG A 170 6.32 2.92 -28.60
N LEU A 171 7.21 2.30 -29.35
CA LEU A 171 8.22 2.97 -30.16
C LEU A 171 7.92 2.70 -31.62
N THR A 172 7.85 3.75 -32.44
CA THR A 172 7.65 3.63 -33.89
C THR A 172 8.68 4.44 -34.64
N ALA A 173 9.18 3.93 -35.76
CA ALA A 173 10.02 4.70 -36.66
C ALA A 173 9.62 4.40 -38.11
N THR A 174 9.69 5.41 -38.96
CA THR A 174 9.43 5.27 -40.40
C THR A 174 10.51 6.04 -41.14
N HIS A 175 11.03 5.46 -42.21
CA HIS A 175 12.11 6.07 -42.98
C HIS A 175 11.80 6.12 -44.48
N GLY A 176 12.58 6.94 -45.19
CA GLY A 176 12.42 7.20 -46.62
C GLY A 176 12.83 6.04 -47.51
N GLU A 177 12.56 6.21 -48.81
CA GLU A 177 12.88 5.23 -49.86
C GLU A 177 14.37 5.07 -50.15
N ASP A 178 15.14 6.07 -49.75
CA ASP A 178 16.59 6.21 -49.91
C ASP A 178 17.38 5.28 -48.99
N VAL A 179 16.75 4.74 -47.96
CA VAL A 179 17.37 3.82 -47.00
C VAL A 179 17.21 2.38 -47.48
N ASN A 180 18.31 1.68 -47.69
CA ASN A 180 18.30 0.26 -48.03
C ASN A 180 17.97 -0.62 -46.80
N PRO A 181 16.85 -1.35 -46.76
CA PRO A 181 16.47 -2.21 -45.62
C PRO A 181 17.41 -3.40 -45.41
N ASN A 182 18.15 -3.81 -46.45
CA ASN A 182 19.08 -4.93 -46.39
C ASN A 182 20.49 -4.52 -45.93
N ASP A 183 20.76 -3.22 -45.77
CA ASP A 183 22.02 -2.70 -45.24
C ASP A 183 21.84 -2.24 -43.78
N PRO A 184 22.33 -2.99 -42.79
CA PRO A 184 22.22 -2.63 -41.37
C PRO A 184 22.83 -1.26 -41.05
N ARG A 185 23.85 -0.82 -41.81
CA ARG A 185 24.53 0.47 -41.60
C ARG A 185 23.68 1.66 -41.98
N GLN A 186 22.67 1.46 -42.84
CA GLN A 186 21.70 2.49 -43.22
C GLN A 186 20.42 2.36 -42.40
N LEU A 187 19.94 1.12 -42.22
CA LEU A 187 18.68 0.84 -41.55
C LEU A 187 18.69 1.19 -40.05
N ILE A 188 19.72 0.78 -39.30
CA ILE A 188 19.76 1.01 -37.85
C ILE A 188 19.77 2.50 -37.51
N PRO A 189 20.64 3.34 -38.13
CA PRO A 189 20.60 4.79 -37.90
C PRO A 189 19.27 5.43 -38.31
N ALA A 190 18.66 4.98 -39.41
CA ALA A 190 17.36 5.50 -39.85
C ALA A 190 16.24 5.19 -38.85
N ILE A 191 16.22 3.99 -38.28
CA ILE A 191 15.30 3.62 -37.19
C ILE A 191 15.58 4.50 -35.98
N VAL A 192 16.83 4.53 -35.49
CA VAL A 192 17.20 5.26 -34.27
C VAL A 192 16.88 6.75 -34.36
N ASN A 193 17.20 7.39 -35.50
CA ASN A 193 16.93 8.81 -35.72
C ASN A 193 15.44 9.11 -35.93
N GLY A 194 14.68 8.13 -36.43
CA GLY A 194 13.25 8.25 -36.70
C GLY A 194 12.33 7.81 -35.56
N LEU A 195 12.90 7.36 -34.43
CA LEU A 195 12.14 6.87 -33.28
C LEU A 195 11.23 7.95 -32.69
N LYS A 196 9.94 7.63 -32.65
CA LYS A 196 8.91 8.36 -31.93
C LYS A 196 8.43 7.51 -30.77
N TYR A 197 8.08 8.18 -29.69
CA TYR A 197 7.65 7.58 -28.44
C TYR A 197 6.20 7.96 -28.18
N ASP A 198 5.35 6.96 -28.03
CA ASP A 198 3.96 7.11 -27.65
C ASP A 198 3.72 6.32 -26.34
N LEU A 199 3.13 7.00 -25.35
CA LEU A 199 2.61 6.40 -24.11
C LEU A 199 1.10 6.32 -24.24
N GLU A 200 0.55 5.10 -24.15
CA GLU A 200 -0.88 4.84 -24.10
C GLU A 200 -1.30 4.22 -22.75
#